data_AF-A0A936LWL0-F1
#
_entry.id   AF-A0A936LWL0-F1
#
_cell.length_a   1.000
_cell.length_b   1.000
_cell.length_c   1.000
_cell.angle_alpha   90.00
_cell.angle_beta   90.00
_cell.angle_gamma   90.00
#
_symmetry.space_group_name_H-M   'P 1'
#
loop_
_entity.id
_entity.type
_entity.pdbx_description
1 polymer ?
#
loop_
_entity_poly.entity_id
_entity_poly.type
_entity_poly.pdbx_seq_one_letter_code
_entity_poly.pdbx_strand_id
1 'polypeptide(L)'
;MRVLTLLGILFYFTVQANGQDIMAVHIQGQVRVCNHGDDETKAKSLNFGPVNANQKLILGQNAVVRFIRKTGEHCEVTKAGVYNISSLNFLKTSESSFMSKLGGFIKSFLEAKHSSESKESYKNTVHAISRGDQMLPILNFPFTGILPAELTSIDFKWTHLCDTCVYELEVYEMASKSKLFSAKTAQKEYKFLNPLQYLLAENEYYWTVRVVNSKADVNAMTFKLAATNEYQLIVDELMQQVQSTDIPLQNLPKTMYIMKSLEEMGFENYAMIYGMKVLEENPNDEMMKVFIVSYYESLLKRQLESQY
;
A
#
# COMPACT_ATOMS: atom_id res chain seq x y z
N MET A 1 -39.46 -21.63 -4.16
CA MET A 1 -38.15 -21.82 -3.50
C MET A 1 -37.32 -20.56 -3.68
N ARG A 2 -37.55 -19.54 -2.84
CA ARG A 2 -36.53 -18.84 -2.03
C ARG A 2 -35.08 -18.98 -2.52
N VAL A 3 -34.50 -17.91 -3.07
CA VAL A 3 -33.46 -17.09 -2.41
C VAL A 3 -33.65 -15.64 -2.87
N LEU A 4 -34.06 -14.80 -1.91
CA LEU A 4 -34.00 -13.34 -1.94
C LEU A 4 -32.61 -12.92 -1.40
N THR A 5 -32.30 -11.62 -1.45
CA THR A 5 -31.14 -10.90 -0.84
C THR A 5 -29.81 -11.08 -1.61
N LEU A 6 -29.10 -10.05 -2.07
CA LEU A 6 -28.79 -8.75 -1.47
C LEU A 6 -28.38 -7.76 -2.60
N LEU A 7 -29.28 -6.88 -3.04
CA LEU A 7 -28.96 -5.75 -3.93
C LEU A 7 -29.00 -4.50 -3.07
N GLY A 8 -27.92 -4.31 -2.31
CA GLY A 8 -27.76 -3.27 -1.30
C GLY A 8 -26.67 -2.28 -1.69
N ILE A 9 -27.06 -1.26 -2.48
CA ILE A 9 -26.58 0.12 -2.34
C ILE A 9 -25.04 0.29 -2.29
N LEU A 10 -24.40 0.22 -3.45
CA LEU A 10 -23.17 0.98 -3.72
C LEU A 10 -23.59 2.31 -4.37
N PHE A 11 -24.07 3.24 -3.54
CA PHE A 11 -24.04 4.66 -3.93
C PHE A 11 -22.57 5.09 -3.84
N TYR A 12 -21.85 4.85 -4.93
CA TYR A 12 -20.58 5.50 -5.20
C TYR A 12 -20.84 7.02 -5.19
N PHE A 13 -20.26 7.72 -4.24
CA PHE A 13 -20.14 9.17 -4.30
C PHE A 13 -19.25 9.53 -5.50
N THR A 14 -19.85 9.72 -6.67
CA THR A 14 -19.27 10.57 -7.70
C THR A 14 -19.65 12.00 -7.39
N VAL A 15 -18.98 12.60 -6.40
CA VAL A 15 -18.96 14.04 -6.22
C VAL A 15 -17.61 14.50 -6.72
N GLN A 16 -17.60 15.40 -7.71
CA GLN A 16 -16.40 16.11 -8.17
C GLN A 16 -15.69 16.70 -6.94
N ALA A 17 -14.57 16.09 -6.56
CA ALA A 17 -13.71 16.60 -5.51
C ALA A 17 -12.63 17.45 -6.17
N ASN A 18 -12.81 18.77 -6.11
CA ASN A 18 -11.63 19.62 -5.96
C ASN A 18 -10.94 19.16 -4.66
N GLY A 19 -9.73 18.61 -4.78
CA GLY A 19 -8.83 18.05 -3.76
C GLY A 19 -9.37 17.94 -2.32
N GLN A 20 -9.61 16.72 -1.85
CA GLN A 20 -9.79 16.47 -0.42
C GLN A 20 -8.44 16.71 0.29
N ASP A 21 -8.29 17.88 0.91
CA ASP A 21 -7.02 18.34 1.48
C ASP A 21 -6.84 17.99 2.97
N ILE A 22 -7.83 17.35 3.61
CA ILE A 22 -7.88 17.09 5.06
C ILE A 22 -8.15 15.59 5.30
N MET A 23 -7.40 14.98 6.22
CA MET A 23 -7.56 13.59 6.63
C MET A 23 -7.72 13.45 8.14
N ALA A 24 -8.69 12.64 8.58
CA ALA A 24 -8.82 12.24 9.98
C ALA A 24 -7.80 11.14 10.30
N VAL A 25 -6.89 11.44 11.23
CA VAL A 25 -5.76 10.55 11.59
C VAL A 25 -5.88 9.96 13.00
N HIS A 26 -6.74 10.54 13.83
CA HIS A 26 -7.06 10.04 15.16
C HIS A 26 -8.53 10.34 15.47
N ILE A 27 -9.23 9.35 16.00
CA ILE A 27 -10.63 9.42 16.40
C ILE A 27 -10.74 8.62 17.70
N GLN A 28 -11.25 9.26 18.74
CA GLN A 28 -11.58 8.65 20.02
C GLN A 28 -12.99 9.11 20.42
N GLY A 29 -13.82 8.17 20.87
CA GLY A 29 -15.21 8.46 21.25
C GLY A 29 -16.16 8.64 20.06
N GLN A 30 -17.32 9.24 20.30
CA GLN A 30 -18.37 9.38 19.30
C GLN A 30 -18.12 10.62 18.43
N VAL A 31 -17.66 10.39 17.20
CA VAL A 31 -17.43 11.44 16.20
C VAL A 31 -18.25 11.15 14.97
N ARG A 32 -19.04 12.13 14.50
CA ARG A 32 -19.90 11.99 13.33
C ARG A 32 -19.69 13.13 12.33
N VAL A 33 -20.00 12.88 11.06
CA VAL A 33 -19.95 13.87 9.98
C VAL A 33 -21.20 13.84 9.10
N CYS A 34 -21.60 15.01 8.61
CA CYS A 34 -22.63 15.20 7.58
C CYS A 34 -22.24 16.37 6.65
N ASN A 35 -22.90 16.50 5.50
CA ASN A 35 -22.63 17.63 4.60
C ASN A 35 -23.15 18.94 5.18
N HIS A 36 -22.52 20.04 4.80
CA HIS A 36 -23.02 21.37 5.15
C HIS A 36 -24.41 21.60 4.51
N GLY A 37 -25.43 21.73 5.36
CA GLY A 37 -26.84 21.89 4.95
C GLY A 37 -27.70 20.66 5.24
N ASP A 38 -27.10 19.49 5.50
CA ASP A 38 -27.83 18.33 6.00
C ASP A 38 -28.19 18.49 7.48
N ASP A 39 -29.30 17.85 7.86
CA ASP A 39 -29.69 17.63 9.26
C ASP A 39 -28.70 16.69 9.96
N GLU A 40 -28.41 16.95 11.23
CA GLU A 40 -27.55 16.16 12.11
C GLU A 40 -28.05 14.71 12.27
N THR A 41 -29.35 14.47 12.05
CA THR A 41 -29.93 13.11 12.03
C THR A 41 -29.36 12.25 10.91
N LYS A 42 -28.86 12.85 9.82
CA LYS A 42 -28.19 12.15 8.72
C LYS A 42 -26.69 11.93 8.96
N ALA A 43 -26.15 12.38 10.10
CA ALA A 43 -24.74 12.27 10.38
C ALA A 43 -24.32 10.81 10.57
N LYS A 44 -23.27 10.42 9.85
CA LYS A 44 -22.66 9.09 9.93
C LYS A 44 -21.45 9.14 10.84
N SER A 45 -21.07 8.01 11.42
CA SER A 45 -19.79 7.90 12.14
C SER A 45 -18.65 8.33 11.23
N LEU A 46 -17.77 9.17 11.76
CA LEU A 46 -16.54 9.53 11.07
C LEU A 46 -15.63 8.31 11.07
N ASN A 47 -15.18 7.92 9.88
CA ASN A 47 -14.16 6.91 9.71
C ASN A 47 -12.81 7.59 9.44
N PHE A 48 -11.72 6.84 9.65
CA PHE A 48 -10.40 7.28 9.24
C PHE A 48 -10.34 7.47 7.73
N GLY A 49 -9.63 8.51 7.29
CA GLY A 49 -9.54 8.84 5.88
C GLY A 49 -9.86 10.29 5.56
N PRO A 50 -9.96 10.61 4.27
CA PRO A 50 -10.16 11.97 3.82
C PRO A 50 -11.54 12.49 4.21
N VAL A 51 -11.60 13.78 4.52
CA VAL A 51 -12.81 14.46 4.96
C VAL A 51 -12.97 15.75 4.16
N ASN A 52 -14.20 16.06 3.76
CA ASN A 52 -14.45 17.22 2.91
C ASN A 52 -14.53 18.49 3.76
N ALA A 53 -13.90 19.57 3.31
CA ALA A 53 -13.98 20.88 3.95
C ALA A 53 -15.42 21.41 4.04
N ASN A 54 -16.31 20.96 3.13
CA ASN A 54 -17.73 21.30 3.13
C ASN A 54 -18.58 20.45 4.10
N GLN A 55 -17.98 19.63 4.97
CA GLN A 55 -18.71 18.83 5.95
C GLN A 55 -18.76 19.52 7.31
N LYS A 56 -19.77 19.15 8.10
CA LYS A 56 -19.89 19.45 9.52
C LYS A 56 -19.38 18.25 10.32
N LEU A 57 -18.57 18.55 11.32
CA LEU A 57 -18.13 17.63 12.35
C LEU A 57 -19.05 17.77 13.56
N ILE A 58 -19.58 16.66 14.06
CA ILE A 58 -20.35 16.59 15.30
C ILE A 58 -19.52 15.79 16.30
N LEU A 59 -19.01 16.46 17.32
CA LEU A 59 -18.17 15.87 18.34
C LEU A 59 -18.96 15.64 19.63
N GLY A 60 -19.02 14.38 20.08
CA GLY A 60 -19.66 14.01 21.35
C GLY A 60 -18.85 14.43 22.58
N GLN A 61 -19.43 14.21 23.76
CA GLN A 61 -18.70 14.42 25.03
C GLN A 61 -17.51 13.47 25.15
N ASN A 62 -16.38 13.98 25.64
CA ASN A 62 -15.11 13.25 25.80
C ASN A 62 -14.56 12.64 24.50
N ALA A 63 -15.07 13.08 23.33
CA ALA A 63 -14.56 12.65 22.05
C ALA A 63 -13.41 13.55 21.61
N VAL A 64 -12.46 12.96 20.90
CA VAL A 64 -11.28 13.64 20.34
C VAL A 64 -11.17 13.26 18.88
N VAL A 65 -10.96 14.25 18.02
CA VAL A 65 -10.59 14.00 16.63
C VAL A 65 -9.40 14.86 16.26
N ARG A 66 -8.46 14.28 15.53
CA ARG A 66 -7.33 14.99 14.95
C ARG A 66 -7.32 14.88 13.44
N PHE A 67 -7.10 16.02 12.81
CA PHE A 67 -7.00 16.15 11.36
C PHE A 67 -5.59 16.59 10.96
N ILE A 68 -5.15 16.14 9.80
CA ILE A 68 -3.93 16.59 9.14
C ILE A 68 -4.28 17.05 7.73
N ARG A 69 -3.67 18.16 7.31
CA ARG A 69 -3.69 18.62 5.92
C ARG A 69 -2.54 18.02 5.12
N LYS A 70 -2.66 18.03 3.79
CA LYS A 70 -1.56 17.68 2.87
C LYS A 70 -0.25 18.47 3.10
N THR A 71 -0.36 19.65 3.69
CA THR A 71 0.76 20.55 4.04
C THR A 71 1.44 20.17 5.36
N GLY A 72 0.91 19.18 6.09
CA GLY A 72 1.39 18.82 7.43
C GLY A 72 0.82 19.66 8.57
N GLU A 73 0.00 20.67 8.26
CA GLU A 73 -0.74 21.41 9.29
C GLU A 73 -1.74 20.47 9.97
N HIS A 74 -1.88 20.57 11.28
CA HIS A 74 -2.74 19.67 12.05
C HIS A 74 -3.73 20.43 12.93
N CYS A 75 -4.86 19.81 13.22
CA CYS A 75 -5.90 20.36 14.09
C CYS A 75 -6.36 19.28 15.05
N GLU A 76 -6.55 19.62 16.32
CA GLU A 76 -7.22 18.78 17.30
C GLU A 76 -8.53 19.45 17.73
N VAL A 77 -9.60 18.66 17.78
CA VAL A 77 -10.90 19.07 18.33
C VAL A 77 -11.23 18.15 19.50
N THR A 78 -11.36 18.73 20.70
CA THR A 78 -11.66 18.01 21.96
C THR A 78 -12.95 18.46 22.64
N LYS A 79 -13.47 19.64 22.29
CA LYS A 79 -14.68 20.19 22.89
C LYS A 79 -15.91 19.68 22.15
N ALA A 80 -16.88 19.12 22.88
CA ALA A 80 -18.14 18.70 22.29
C ALA A 80 -18.84 19.88 21.57
N GLY A 81 -19.45 19.60 20.43
CA GLY A 81 -20.11 20.63 19.62
C GLY A 81 -20.17 20.29 18.13
N VAL A 82 -20.65 21.26 17.35
CA VAL A 82 -20.77 21.17 15.90
C VAL A 82 -19.83 22.17 15.25
N TYR A 83 -18.96 21.69 14.36
CA TYR A 83 -17.90 22.48 13.73
C TYR A 83 -17.99 22.37 12.22
N ASN A 84 -17.82 23.48 11.50
CA ASN A 84 -17.57 23.42 10.06
C ASN A 84 -16.11 23.03 9.84
N ILE A 85 -15.85 22.00 9.02
CA ILE A 85 -14.48 21.52 8.79
C ILE A 85 -13.61 22.59 8.12
N SER A 86 -14.19 23.38 7.21
CA SER A 86 -13.52 24.53 6.59
C SER A 86 -13.07 25.61 7.58
N SER A 87 -13.66 25.67 8.78
CA SER A 87 -13.38 26.69 9.80
C SER A 87 -12.51 26.16 10.95
N LEU A 88 -12.04 24.92 10.88
CA LEU A 88 -11.14 24.38 11.90
C LEU A 88 -9.78 25.10 11.88
N ASN A 89 -9.22 25.34 13.06
CA ASN A 89 -7.94 26.02 13.21
C ASN A 89 -6.79 25.01 13.08
N PHE A 90 -6.06 25.08 11.97
CA PHE A 90 -4.91 24.22 11.70
C PHE A 90 -3.61 24.93 12.11
N LEU A 91 -2.81 24.25 12.93
CA LEU A 91 -1.51 24.73 13.38
C LEU A 91 -0.44 24.35 12.36
N LYS A 92 0.40 25.32 11.99
CA LYS A 92 1.58 25.08 11.16
C LYS A 92 2.58 24.22 11.89
N THR A 93 3.23 23.34 11.13
CA THR A 93 4.33 22.49 11.60
C THR A 93 5.60 22.87 10.84
N SER A 94 6.77 22.53 11.39
CA SER A 94 8.01 22.71 10.63
C SER A 94 7.99 21.77 9.41
N GLU A 95 8.54 22.23 8.29
CA GLU A 95 8.58 21.47 7.02
C GLU A 95 9.34 20.14 7.14
N SER A 96 10.26 20.03 8.11
CA SER A 96 11.00 18.80 8.41
C SER A 96 10.34 17.91 9.47
N SER A 97 9.21 18.33 10.05
CA SER A 97 8.53 17.57 11.10
C SER A 97 7.97 16.26 10.58
N PHE A 98 7.80 15.30 11.49
CA PHE A 98 7.04 14.08 11.27
C PHE A 98 5.67 14.36 10.60
N MET A 99 4.97 15.41 11.04
CA MET A 99 3.63 15.75 10.54
C MET A 99 3.67 16.27 9.11
N SER A 100 4.72 16.98 8.73
CA SER A 100 4.93 17.39 7.33
C SER A 100 5.17 16.18 6.43
N LYS A 101 6.02 15.24 6.84
CA LYS A 101 6.25 13.97 6.12
C LYS A 101 4.95 13.17 5.97
N LEU A 102 4.21 12.97 7.07
CA LEU A 102 2.92 12.27 7.04
C LEU A 102 1.90 12.98 6.14
N GLY A 103 1.83 14.32 6.18
CA GLY A 103 0.98 15.11 5.29
C GLY A 103 1.33 14.90 3.81
N GLY A 104 2.63 14.89 3.47
CA GLY A 104 3.11 14.59 2.12
C GLY A 104 2.74 13.18 1.65
N PHE A 105 2.85 12.18 2.52
CA PHE A 105 2.46 10.81 2.21
C PHE A 105 0.96 10.66 2.00
N ILE A 106 0.15 11.33 2.85
CA ILE A 106 -1.31 11.37 2.69
C ILE A 106 -1.67 12.02 1.34
N LYS A 107 -1.03 13.13 0.99
CA LYS A 107 -1.22 13.80 -0.30
C LYS A 107 -0.97 12.85 -1.46
N SER A 108 0.19 12.19 -1.48
CA SER A 108 0.57 11.25 -2.54
C SER A 108 -0.46 10.13 -2.70
N PHE A 109 -0.97 9.59 -1.59
CA PHE A 109 -1.99 8.54 -1.62
C PHE A 109 -3.34 9.03 -2.15
N LEU A 110 -3.78 10.22 -1.76
CA LEU A 110 -5.05 10.80 -2.23
C LEU A 110 -4.98 11.23 -3.71
N GLU A 111 -3.85 11.79 -4.14
CA GLU A 111 -3.64 12.19 -5.54
C GLU A 111 -3.51 10.98 -6.48
N ALA A 112 -2.91 9.88 -6.03
CA ALA A 112 -2.87 8.63 -6.80
C ALA A 112 -4.28 8.08 -7.11
N LYS A 113 -5.28 8.33 -6.24
CA LYS A 113 -6.68 7.98 -6.48
C LYS A 113 -7.39 8.93 -7.46
N HIS A 114 -6.83 10.11 -7.71
CA HIS A 114 -7.38 11.13 -8.59
C HIS A 114 -6.65 11.25 -9.92
N SER A 115 -5.52 10.54 -10.13
CA SER A 115 -5.06 10.31 -11.50
C SER A 115 -6.16 9.52 -12.17
N SER A 116 -6.96 10.25 -12.94
CA SER A 116 -8.04 9.74 -13.74
C SER A 116 -7.54 8.49 -14.46
N GLU A 117 -8.06 7.34 -14.04
CA GLU A 117 -8.70 6.49 -15.03
C GLU A 117 -9.70 7.38 -15.77
N SER A 118 -9.18 8.11 -16.76
CA SER A 118 -9.97 8.52 -17.89
C SER A 118 -10.60 7.23 -18.37
N LYS A 119 -11.90 7.07 -18.11
CA LYS A 119 -12.79 6.09 -18.73
C LYS A 119 -12.86 6.26 -20.27
N GLU A 120 -11.87 6.89 -20.89
CA GLU A 120 -11.71 7.15 -22.31
C GLU A 120 -10.35 6.71 -22.87
N SER A 121 -9.43 6.13 -22.08
CA SER A 121 -8.19 5.51 -22.59
C SER A 121 -8.19 3.98 -22.58
N TYR A 122 -9.22 3.33 -22.03
CA TYR A 122 -9.61 1.98 -22.48
C TYR A 122 -10.31 2.04 -23.86
N LYS A 123 -9.80 2.87 -24.78
CA LYS A 123 -9.84 2.46 -26.18
C LYS A 123 -8.95 1.23 -26.22
N ASN A 124 -9.58 0.10 -26.50
CA ASN A 124 -8.99 -1.07 -27.14
C ASN A 124 -7.74 -0.72 -27.97
N THR A 125 -6.59 -0.55 -27.34
CA THR A 125 -5.34 -1.03 -27.91
C THR A 125 -5.38 -2.52 -27.65
N VAL A 126 -6.22 -3.19 -28.44
CA VAL A 126 -5.83 -4.48 -29.00
C VAL A 126 -4.55 -4.16 -29.75
N HIS A 127 -3.42 -4.17 -29.04
CA HIS A 127 -2.19 -4.51 -29.70
C HIS A 127 -2.46 -5.91 -30.21
N ALA A 128 -2.74 -6.01 -31.50
CA ALA A 128 -2.46 -7.24 -32.23
C ALA A 128 -0.94 -7.41 -32.16
N ILE A 129 -0.46 -7.84 -30.99
CA ILE A 129 0.89 -8.36 -30.83
C ILE A 129 0.88 -9.62 -31.67
N SER A 130 1.63 -9.54 -32.76
CA SER A 130 1.89 -10.66 -33.65
C SER A 130 2.12 -11.92 -32.81
N ARG A 131 1.47 -13.03 -33.19
CA ARG A 131 1.58 -14.35 -32.55
C ARG A 131 2.97 -15.00 -32.78
N GLY A 132 4.03 -14.19 -32.76
CA GLY A 132 5.40 -14.57 -33.06
C GLY A 132 6.29 -14.65 -31.83
N ASP A 133 6.11 -13.75 -30.85
CA ASP A 133 6.97 -13.70 -29.67
C ASP A 133 6.20 -14.16 -28.42
N GLN A 134 6.67 -15.25 -27.80
CA GLN A 134 6.18 -15.66 -26.48
C GLN A 134 6.48 -14.53 -25.49
N MET A 135 5.44 -13.83 -25.04
CA MET A 135 5.56 -12.76 -24.06
C MET A 135 6.19 -13.32 -22.78
N LEU A 136 7.26 -12.70 -22.31
CA LEU A 136 7.94 -13.15 -21.10
C LEU A 136 7.07 -12.88 -19.86
N PRO A 137 7.09 -13.75 -18.84
CA PRO A 137 6.53 -13.41 -17.53
C PRO A 137 7.14 -12.11 -16.99
N ILE A 138 6.27 -11.22 -16.52
CA ILE A 138 6.66 -9.99 -15.84
C ILE A 138 6.80 -10.31 -14.36
N LEU A 139 8.00 -10.14 -13.82
CA LEU A 139 8.28 -10.38 -12.40
C LEU A 139 7.75 -9.20 -11.58
N ASN A 140 6.94 -9.49 -10.56
CA ASN A 140 6.26 -8.44 -9.79
C ASN A 140 6.76 -8.34 -8.34
N PHE A 141 7.08 -9.46 -7.70
CA PHE A 141 7.57 -9.49 -6.31
C PHE A 141 8.34 -10.80 -6.04
N PRO A 142 9.43 -10.79 -5.26
CA PRO A 142 10.09 -9.64 -4.65
C PRO A 142 10.69 -8.69 -5.69
N PHE A 143 10.70 -7.40 -5.39
CA PHE A 143 11.31 -6.36 -6.23
C PHE A 143 12.84 -6.46 -6.18
N THR A 144 13.50 -5.79 -7.13
CA THR A 144 14.94 -5.58 -7.02
C THR A 144 15.27 -4.78 -5.75
N GLY A 145 16.14 -5.32 -4.88
CA GLY A 145 16.51 -4.65 -3.63
C GLY A 145 16.85 -5.60 -2.49
N ILE A 146 16.59 -5.18 -1.25
CA ILE A 146 16.96 -5.91 -0.04
C ILE A 146 15.75 -6.65 0.54
N LEU A 147 15.90 -7.92 0.93
CA LEU A 147 14.90 -8.72 1.64
C LEU A 147 15.38 -9.06 3.05
N PRO A 148 14.49 -9.13 4.06
CA PRO A 148 14.85 -9.53 5.41
C PRO A 148 15.41 -10.95 5.43
N ALA A 149 16.44 -11.19 6.25
CA ALA A 149 17.04 -12.51 6.36
C ALA A 149 16.12 -13.50 7.10
N GLU A 150 15.35 -13.03 8.09
CA GLU A 150 14.54 -13.87 8.98
C GLU A 150 13.17 -14.26 8.42
N LEU A 151 12.95 -14.09 7.11
CA LEU A 151 11.69 -14.47 6.51
C LEU A 151 11.44 -15.97 6.67
N THR A 152 10.30 -16.34 7.25
CA THR A 152 9.84 -17.73 7.28
C THR A 152 9.36 -18.20 5.90
N SER A 153 9.02 -17.25 5.02
CA SER A 153 8.68 -17.49 3.62
C SER A 153 8.92 -16.27 2.74
N ILE A 154 9.21 -16.51 1.46
CA ILE A 154 9.25 -15.48 0.41
C ILE A 154 8.11 -15.77 -0.58
N ASP A 155 7.22 -14.80 -0.77
CA ASP A 155 6.23 -14.86 -1.84
C ASP A 155 6.87 -14.41 -3.15
N PHE A 156 6.75 -15.21 -4.19
CA PHE A 156 7.11 -14.87 -5.56
C PHE A 156 5.84 -14.66 -6.37
N LYS A 157 5.73 -13.54 -7.10
CA LYS A 157 4.55 -13.18 -7.89
C LYS A 157 4.95 -12.66 -9.26
N TRP A 158 4.21 -13.05 -10.29
CA TRP A 158 4.45 -12.59 -11.66
C TRP A 158 3.13 -12.39 -12.41
N THR A 159 3.18 -11.63 -13.50
CA THR A 159 2.05 -11.45 -14.43
C THR A 159 2.40 -12.09 -15.77
N HIS A 160 1.45 -12.84 -16.32
CA HIS A 160 1.58 -13.43 -17.65
C HIS A 160 0.19 -13.69 -18.24
N LEU A 161 0.06 -13.58 -19.57
CA LEU A 161 -1.22 -13.69 -20.28
C LEU A 161 -1.78 -15.13 -20.34
N CYS A 162 -0.94 -16.15 -20.15
CA CYS A 162 -1.36 -17.54 -20.26
C CYS A 162 -1.94 -18.07 -18.94
N ASP A 163 -3.24 -18.35 -18.90
CA ASP A 163 -3.89 -18.88 -17.69
C ASP A 163 -3.74 -20.40 -17.51
N THR A 164 -3.36 -21.12 -18.57
CA THR A 164 -3.23 -22.59 -18.57
C THR A 164 -1.77 -23.06 -18.56
N CYS A 165 -0.81 -22.13 -18.55
CA CYS A 165 0.61 -22.46 -18.59
C CYS A 165 1.09 -22.98 -17.23
N VAL A 166 2.02 -23.93 -17.28
CA VAL A 166 2.84 -24.30 -16.12
C VAL A 166 4.08 -23.44 -16.13
N TYR A 167 4.39 -22.84 -14.99
CA TYR A 167 5.55 -22.01 -14.76
C TYR A 167 6.60 -22.78 -13.98
N GLU A 168 7.86 -22.47 -14.22
CA GLU A 168 9.00 -22.91 -13.43
C GLU A 168 9.69 -21.68 -12.85
N LEU A 169 9.60 -21.54 -11.53
CA LEU A 169 10.34 -20.58 -10.73
C LEU A 169 11.71 -21.17 -10.43
N GLU A 170 12.76 -20.38 -10.58
CA GLU A 170 14.12 -20.76 -10.21
C GLU A 170 14.81 -19.62 -9.43
N VAL A 171 15.59 -19.97 -8.41
CA VAL A 171 16.39 -19.02 -7.62
C VAL A 171 17.85 -19.44 -7.69
N TYR A 172 18.72 -18.46 -7.91
CA TYR A 172 20.14 -18.63 -8.15
C TYR A 172 20.96 -17.77 -7.21
N GLU A 173 22.13 -18.25 -6.81
CA GLU A 173 23.15 -17.42 -6.18
C GLU A 173 23.85 -16.54 -7.22
N MET A 174 23.97 -15.23 -6.96
CA MET A 174 24.51 -14.28 -7.93
C MET A 174 25.98 -14.55 -8.26
N ALA A 175 26.80 -14.84 -7.24
CA ALA A 175 28.25 -15.02 -7.41
C ALA A 175 28.62 -16.29 -8.19
N SER A 176 28.06 -17.43 -7.80
CA SER A 176 28.36 -18.73 -8.43
C SER A 176 27.48 -19.04 -9.65
N LYS A 177 26.38 -18.30 -9.83
CA LYS A 177 25.31 -18.61 -10.80
C LYS A 177 24.71 -20.00 -10.61
N SER A 178 24.92 -20.60 -9.44
CA SER A 178 24.39 -21.92 -9.12
C SER A 178 22.90 -21.83 -8.82
N LYS A 179 22.12 -22.81 -9.31
CA LYS A 179 20.70 -22.91 -9.00
C LYS A 179 20.54 -23.48 -7.59
N LEU A 180 19.92 -22.70 -6.70
CA LEU A 180 19.67 -23.08 -5.32
C LEU A 180 18.29 -23.71 -5.14
N PHE A 181 17.31 -23.25 -5.92
CA PHE A 181 15.92 -23.68 -5.79
C PHE A 181 15.21 -23.72 -7.15
N SER A 182 14.25 -24.63 -7.29
CA SER A 182 13.35 -24.68 -8.44
C SER A 182 12.00 -25.29 -8.05
N ALA A 183 10.91 -24.71 -8.55
CA ALA A 183 9.56 -25.21 -8.34
C ALA A 183 8.68 -25.00 -9.56
N LYS A 184 7.78 -25.96 -9.82
CA LYS A 184 6.77 -25.86 -10.88
C LYS A 184 5.40 -25.59 -10.30
N THR A 185 4.66 -24.68 -10.92
CA THR A 185 3.30 -24.31 -10.49
C THR A 185 2.45 -23.88 -11.68
N ALA A 186 1.14 -24.11 -11.62
CA ALA A 186 0.18 -23.53 -12.58
C ALA A 186 -0.32 -22.15 -12.14
N GLN A 187 -0.04 -21.75 -10.89
CA GLN A 187 -0.38 -20.43 -10.36
C GLN A 187 0.64 -19.40 -10.81
N LYS A 188 0.25 -18.11 -10.82
CA LYS A 188 1.15 -16.98 -11.11
C LYS A 188 1.85 -16.44 -9.85
N GLU A 189 1.89 -17.27 -8.83
CA GLU A 189 2.53 -17.02 -7.56
C GLU A 189 3.07 -18.33 -6.97
N TYR A 190 4.07 -18.20 -6.10
CA TYR A 190 4.65 -19.31 -5.36
C TYR A 190 5.18 -18.84 -4.01
N LYS A 191 4.80 -19.53 -2.93
CA LYS A 191 5.29 -19.27 -1.57
C LYS A 191 6.46 -20.17 -1.24
N PHE A 192 7.67 -19.63 -1.24
CA PHE A 192 8.89 -20.36 -0.88
C PHE A 192 9.06 -20.41 0.64
N LEU A 193 8.79 -21.57 1.23
CA LEU A 193 8.87 -21.79 2.68
C LEU A 193 10.30 -22.11 3.12
N ASN A 194 10.68 -21.65 4.32
CA ASN A 194 11.99 -21.89 4.95
C ASN A 194 13.20 -21.47 4.07
N PRO A 195 13.25 -20.21 3.58
CA PRO A 195 14.30 -19.76 2.66
C PRO A 195 15.71 -19.89 3.25
N LEU A 196 15.86 -19.81 4.58
CA LEU A 196 17.14 -19.96 5.29
C LEU A 196 17.83 -21.32 5.10
N GLN A 197 17.13 -22.34 4.60
CA GLN A 197 17.75 -23.62 4.23
C GLN A 197 18.60 -23.52 2.95
N TYR A 198 18.33 -22.53 2.11
CA TYR A 198 18.94 -22.37 0.79
C TYR A 198 19.68 -21.04 0.64
N LEU A 199 19.19 -20.01 1.33
CA LEU A 199 19.66 -18.63 1.21
C LEU A 199 20.34 -18.21 2.50
N LEU A 200 21.58 -17.75 2.37
CA LEU A 200 22.39 -17.13 3.43
C LEU A 200 22.19 -15.62 3.47
N ALA A 201 22.23 -15.07 4.69
CA ALA A 201 22.25 -13.63 4.93
C ALA A 201 23.42 -12.95 4.22
N GLU A 202 23.26 -11.67 3.90
CA GLU A 202 24.24 -10.80 3.23
C GLU A 202 24.67 -11.21 1.81
N ASN A 203 24.14 -12.32 1.29
CA ASN A 203 24.39 -12.77 -0.08
C ASN A 203 23.36 -12.20 -1.07
N GLU A 204 23.80 -12.11 -2.34
CA GLU A 204 22.98 -11.68 -3.46
C GLU A 204 22.47 -12.87 -4.28
N TYR A 205 21.23 -12.75 -4.73
CA TYR A 205 20.51 -13.76 -5.48
C TYR A 205 19.81 -13.13 -6.67
N TYR A 206 19.42 -13.96 -7.62
CA TYR A 206 18.43 -13.60 -8.60
C TYR A 206 17.42 -14.72 -8.81
N TRP A 207 16.22 -14.34 -9.22
CA TRP A 207 15.15 -15.27 -9.50
C TRP A 207 14.58 -15.04 -10.88
N THR A 208 14.10 -16.13 -11.49
CA THR A 208 13.52 -16.13 -12.82
C THR A 208 12.24 -16.95 -12.82
N VAL A 209 11.36 -16.65 -13.78
CA VAL A 209 10.19 -17.48 -14.08
C VAL A 209 10.12 -17.72 -15.57
N ARG A 210 9.97 -18.98 -15.95
CA ARG A 210 9.75 -19.37 -17.35
C ARG A 210 8.49 -20.21 -17.50
N VAL A 211 7.86 -20.12 -18.66
CA VAL A 211 6.82 -21.09 -19.05
C VAL A 211 7.51 -22.40 -19.41
N VAL A 212 7.05 -23.52 -18.86
CA VAL A 212 7.60 -24.85 -19.14
C VAL A 212 7.48 -25.15 -20.64
N ASN A 213 8.55 -25.69 -21.24
CA ASN A 213 8.71 -25.95 -22.67
C ASN A 213 8.77 -24.70 -23.58
N SER A 214 8.77 -23.49 -23.00
CA SER A 214 9.11 -22.27 -23.73
C SER A 214 10.59 -22.25 -24.07
N LYS A 215 10.92 -21.71 -25.25
CA LYS A 215 12.30 -21.39 -25.66
C LYS A 215 12.60 -19.89 -25.57
N ALA A 216 11.63 -19.10 -25.13
CA ALA A 216 11.82 -17.67 -24.94
C ALA A 216 12.89 -17.40 -23.88
N ASP A 217 13.49 -16.21 -23.96
CA ASP A 217 14.41 -15.71 -22.93
C ASP A 217 13.72 -15.63 -21.56
N VAL A 218 14.49 -15.32 -20.51
CA VAL A 218 13.95 -15.17 -19.16
C VAL A 218 14.28 -13.80 -18.60
N ASN A 219 13.28 -13.18 -17.98
CA ASN A 219 13.51 -12.03 -17.12
C ASN A 219 14.10 -12.51 -15.79
N ALA A 220 14.98 -11.69 -15.21
CA ALA A 220 15.56 -11.92 -13.91
C ALA A 220 15.39 -10.69 -13.02
N MET A 221 15.15 -10.92 -11.74
CA MET A 221 15.17 -9.90 -10.70
C MET A 221 16.18 -10.28 -9.63
N THR A 222 16.93 -9.30 -9.14
CA THR A 222 17.97 -9.51 -8.15
C THR A 222 17.48 -9.13 -6.77
N PHE A 223 17.92 -9.83 -5.73
CA PHE A 223 17.72 -9.37 -4.37
C PHE A 223 18.90 -9.74 -3.49
N LYS A 224 19.14 -8.94 -2.46
CA LYS A 224 20.12 -9.24 -1.42
C LYS A 224 19.38 -9.64 -0.15
N LEU A 225 19.77 -10.74 0.49
CA LEU A 225 19.33 -10.97 1.87
C LEU A 225 20.12 -10.05 2.80
N ALA A 226 19.40 -9.39 3.70
CA ALA A 226 19.98 -8.45 4.65
C ALA A 226 20.89 -9.12 5.69
N ALA A 227 21.53 -8.29 6.50
CA ALA A 227 22.13 -8.76 7.75
C ALA A 227 21.03 -9.19 8.73
N THR A 228 21.36 -10.11 9.63
CA THR A 228 20.41 -10.61 10.62
C THR A 228 19.88 -9.47 11.51
N ASN A 229 18.58 -9.44 11.75
CA ASN A 229 17.80 -8.46 12.50
C ASN A 229 17.73 -7.04 11.90
N GLU A 230 18.33 -6.78 10.74
CA GLU A 230 18.32 -5.43 10.14
C GLU A 230 16.90 -4.90 9.93
N TYR A 231 16.02 -5.72 9.37
CA TYR A 231 14.62 -5.36 9.16
C TYR A 231 13.92 -4.97 10.46
N GLN A 232 14.09 -5.78 11.51
CA GLN A 232 13.44 -5.53 12.80
C GLN A 232 13.97 -4.25 13.45
N LEU A 233 15.28 -4.02 13.41
CA LEU A 233 15.90 -2.81 13.95
C LEU A 233 15.39 -1.54 13.27
N ILE A 234 15.32 -1.53 11.93
CA ILE A 234 14.84 -0.38 11.16
C ILE A 234 13.35 -0.13 11.44
N VAL A 235 12.54 -1.18 11.44
CA VAL A 235 11.10 -1.05 11.74
C VAL A 235 10.87 -0.57 13.17
N ASP A 236 11.62 -1.10 14.15
CA ASP A 236 11.54 -0.67 15.55
C ASP A 236 11.94 0.80 15.72
N GLU A 237 12.98 1.26 15.03
CA GLU A 237 13.36 2.68 15.04
C GLU A 237 12.23 3.57 14.50
N LEU A 238 11.65 3.20 13.35
CA LEU A 238 10.52 3.94 12.77
C LEU A 238 9.29 3.91 13.69
N MET A 239 9.03 2.79 14.36
CA MET A 239 7.95 2.69 15.34
C MET A 239 8.21 3.57 16.57
N GLN A 240 9.45 3.64 17.06
CA GLN A 240 9.82 4.55 18.14
C GLN A 240 9.64 6.01 17.73
N GLN A 241 10.02 6.37 16.51
CA GLN A 241 9.77 7.72 15.98
C GLN A 241 8.27 8.05 16.00
N VAL A 242 7.42 7.14 15.53
CA VAL A 242 5.96 7.28 15.59
C VAL A 242 5.45 7.42 17.03
N GLN A 243 5.94 6.59 17.95
CA GLN A 243 5.53 6.60 19.36
C GLN A 243 6.00 7.84 20.12
N SER A 244 7.13 8.41 19.72
CA SER A 244 7.69 9.64 20.32
C SER A 244 6.93 10.91 19.92
N THR A 245 5.99 10.82 18.96
CA THR A 245 5.16 11.95 18.59
C THR A 245 4.10 12.26 19.65
N ASP A 246 3.80 13.54 19.86
CA ASP A 246 2.69 13.98 20.73
C ASP A 246 1.30 13.59 20.18
N ILE A 247 1.26 12.88 19.06
CA ILE A 247 0.04 12.50 18.35
C ILE A 247 -0.13 10.98 18.31
N PRO A 248 -1.05 10.41 19.12
CA PRO A 248 -1.34 8.99 19.03
C PRO A 248 -1.97 8.70 17.66
N LEU A 249 -1.20 8.07 16.78
CA LEU A 249 -1.68 7.67 15.47
C LEU A 249 -2.44 6.33 15.52
N GLN A 250 -3.39 6.20 14.62
CA GLN A 250 -4.12 4.96 14.38
C GLN A 250 -3.37 4.08 13.35
N ASN A 251 -3.77 2.81 13.21
CA ASN A 251 -3.00 1.82 12.44
C ASN A 251 -2.69 2.25 11.00
N LEU A 252 -3.68 2.81 10.27
CA LEU A 252 -3.49 3.24 8.89
C LEU A 252 -2.44 4.36 8.75
N PRO A 253 -2.56 5.53 9.41
CA PRO A 253 -1.52 6.56 9.36
C PRO A 253 -0.12 6.06 9.79
N LYS A 254 -0.04 5.19 10.80
CA LYS A 254 1.23 4.56 11.22
C LYS A 254 1.83 3.74 10.09
N THR A 255 1.01 2.91 9.45
CA THR A 255 1.44 2.02 8.36
C THR A 255 1.85 2.81 7.13
N MET A 256 1.12 3.86 6.77
CA MET A 256 1.50 4.78 5.71
C MET A 256 2.87 5.40 5.95
N TYR A 257 3.11 5.90 7.17
CA TYR A 257 4.38 6.49 7.56
C TYR A 257 5.54 5.50 7.46
N ILE A 258 5.39 4.31 8.06
CA ILE A 258 6.45 3.29 8.09
C ILE A 258 6.77 2.81 6.68
N MET A 259 5.76 2.43 5.89
CA MET A 259 5.98 1.95 4.52
C MET A 259 6.66 3.01 3.63
N LYS A 260 6.24 4.27 3.73
CA LYS A 260 6.85 5.34 2.94
C LYS A 260 8.26 5.73 3.42
N SER A 261 8.51 5.66 4.72
CA SER A 261 9.87 5.89 5.25
C SER A 261 10.84 4.81 4.79
N LEU A 262 10.40 3.54 4.79
CA LEU A 262 11.16 2.41 4.25
C LEU A 262 11.45 2.60 2.76
N GLU A 263 10.46 3.05 1.98
CA GLU A 263 10.62 3.38 0.56
C GLU A 263 11.66 4.49 0.33
N GLU A 264 11.58 5.60 1.08
CA GLU A 264 12.55 6.71 0.98
C GLU A 264 13.98 6.30 1.33
N MET A 265 14.13 5.27 2.16
CA MET A 265 15.41 4.66 2.52
C MET A 265 15.91 3.63 1.49
N GLY A 266 15.14 3.34 0.43
CA GLY A 266 15.48 2.33 -0.59
C GLY A 266 15.18 0.88 -0.18
N PHE A 267 14.25 0.68 0.77
CA PHE A 267 13.81 -0.62 1.24
C PHE A 267 12.36 -0.93 0.80
N GLU A 268 12.07 -0.90 -0.50
CA GLU A 268 10.72 -1.12 -1.05
C GLU A 268 10.14 -2.49 -0.69
N ASN A 269 10.98 -3.52 -0.71
CA ASN A 269 10.62 -4.87 -0.28
C ASN A 269 10.25 -4.91 1.22
N TYR A 270 10.98 -4.20 2.09
CA TYR A 270 10.65 -4.11 3.52
C TYR A 270 9.30 -3.42 3.72
N ALA A 271 9.05 -2.34 2.97
CA ALA A 271 7.78 -1.63 3.00
C ALA A 271 6.62 -2.57 2.65
N MET A 272 6.75 -3.34 1.57
CA MET A 272 5.72 -4.32 1.18
C MET A 272 5.52 -5.42 2.22
N ILE A 273 6.61 -6.01 2.74
CA ILE A 273 6.53 -7.07 3.75
C ILE A 273 5.87 -6.54 5.03
N TYR A 274 6.22 -5.33 5.46
CA TYR A 274 5.58 -4.67 6.58
C TYR A 274 4.07 -4.49 6.35
N GLY A 275 3.68 -3.94 5.19
CA GLY A 275 2.27 -3.75 4.83
C GLY A 275 1.49 -5.06 4.84
N MET A 276 2.01 -6.11 4.20
CA MET A 276 1.37 -7.42 4.16
C MET A 276 1.16 -8.01 5.56
N LYS A 277 2.16 -7.92 6.44
CA LYS A 277 2.05 -8.35 7.84
C LYS A 277 0.95 -7.60 8.59
N VAL A 278 0.86 -6.27 8.41
CA VAL A 278 -0.20 -5.46 9.03
C VAL A 278 -1.59 -5.89 8.55
N LEU A 279 -1.76 -6.27 7.28
CA LEU A 279 -3.04 -6.80 6.76
C LEU A 279 -3.39 -8.17 7.34
N GLU A 280 -2.40 -9.05 7.50
CA GLU A 280 -2.61 -10.35 8.13
C GLU A 280 -3.10 -10.19 9.57
N GLU A 281 -2.56 -9.20 10.29
CA GLU A 281 -2.98 -8.86 11.65
C GLU A 281 -4.32 -8.10 11.71
N ASN A 282 -4.73 -7.44 10.62
CA ASN A 282 -5.94 -6.60 10.55
C ASN A 282 -6.79 -6.89 9.28
N PRO A 283 -7.28 -8.12 9.08
CA PRO A 283 -7.83 -8.56 7.78
C PRO A 283 -9.14 -7.87 7.38
N ASN A 284 -9.85 -7.24 8.33
CA ASN A 284 -11.12 -6.56 8.10
C ASN A 284 -10.97 -5.04 7.89
N ASP A 285 -9.75 -4.49 7.91
CA ASP A 285 -9.50 -3.08 7.64
C ASP A 285 -9.45 -2.82 6.13
N GLU A 286 -10.60 -2.56 5.53
CA GLU A 286 -10.74 -2.29 4.09
C GLU A 286 -9.90 -1.09 3.63
N MET A 287 -9.74 -0.06 4.47
CA MET A 287 -8.95 1.11 4.11
C MET A 287 -7.46 0.79 4.09
N MET A 288 -6.99 -0.02 5.04
CA MET A 288 -5.63 -0.57 5.04
C MET A 288 -5.37 -1.41 3.79
N LYS A 289 -6.32 -2.28 3.43
CA LYS A 289 -6.23 -3.13 2.24
C LYS A 289 -6.11 -2.31 0.97
N VAL A 290 -6.98 -1.32 0.80
CA VAL A 290 -6.92 -0.39 -0.34
C VAL A 290 -5.58 0.34 -0.37
N PHE A 291 -5.09 0.82 0.77
CA PHE A 291 -3.80 1.51 0.82
C PHE A 291 -2.64 0.64 0.33
N ILE A 292 -2.51 -0.58 0.86
CA ILE A 292 -1.39 -1.47 0.53
C ILE A 292 -1.47 -1.98 -0.92
N VAL A 293 -2.67 -2.27 -1.43
CA VAL A 293 -2.85 -2.65 -2.84
C VAL A 293 -2.45 -1.50 -3.76
N SER A 294 -2.92 -0.28 -3.51
CA SER A 294 -2.54 0.88 -4.33
C SER A 294 -1.04 1.20 -4.23
N TYR A 295 -0.44 1.01 -3.06
CA TYR A 295 1.00 1.17 -2.88
C TYR A 295 1.79 0.15 -3.71
N TYR A 296 1.38 -1.12 -3.69
CA TYR A 296 1.98 -2.18 -4.51
C TYR A 296 1.86 -1.90 -6.02
N GLU A 297 0.69 -1.49 -6.49
CA GLU A 297 0.48 -1.12 -7.89
C GLU A 297 1.37 0.05 -8.32
N SER A 298 1.56 1.04 -7.45
CA SER A 298 2.47 2.15 -7.69
C SER A 298 3.94 1.72 -7.80
N LEU A 299 4.39 0.76 -6.98
CA LEU A 299 5.73 0.18 -7.11
C LEU A 299 5.88 -0.58 -8.42
N LEU A 300 4.92 -1.44 -8.76
CA LEU A 300 4.93 -2.23 -9.98
C LEU A 300 4.97 -1.34 -11.23
N LYS A 301 4.19 -0.26 -11.25
CA LYS A 301 4.18 0.71 -12.35
C LYS A 301 5.57 1.34 -12.56
N ARG A 302 6.20 1.83 -11.49
CA ARG A 302 7.55 2.43 -11.58
C ARG A 302 8.60 1.45 -12.07
N GLN A 303 8.51 0.21 -11.60
CA GLN A 303 9.40 -0.85 -12.06
C GLN A 303 9.22 -1.13 -13.55
N LEU A 304 7.98 -1.22 -14.03
CA LEU A 304 7.70 -1.40 -15.46
C LEU A 304 8.19 -0.21 -16.29
N GLU A 305 8.03 1.02 -15.81
CA GLU A 305 8.54 2.22 -16.46
C GLU A 305 10.07 2.25 -16.51
N SER A 306 10.77 1.67 -15.53
CA SER A 306 12.24 1.59 -15.56
C SER A 306 12.81 0.57 -16.55
N GLN A 307 11.96 -0.29 -17.13
CA GLN A 307 12.35 -1.33 -18.09
C GLN A 307 12.22 -0.88 -19.56
N TYR A 308 11.74 0.34 -19.82
CA TYR A 308 11.58 0.96 -21.14
C TYR A 308 12.28 2.32 -21.22
#